data_AF-A0A968N0I2-F1
#
_entry.id   AF-A0A968N0I2-F1
#
_cell.length_a   1.000
_cell.length_b   1.000
_cell.length_c   1.000
_cell.angle_alpha   90.00
_cell.angle_beta   90.00
_cell.angle_gamma   90.00
#
_symmetry.space_group_name_H-M   'P 1'
#
loop_
_entity.id
_entity.type
_entity.pdbx_description
1 polymer ?
#
loop_
_entity_poly.entity_id
_entity_poly.type
_entity_poly.pdbx_seq_one_letter_code
_entity_poly.pdbx_strand_id
1 'polypeptide(L)'
;MNNKDYLEKCRRIIEEKLDRGSYENWTNEDFKILSDHIYRSSNTLISTHTLKRFFGKLKLYKSNYNPQSETKKSLAIYMGFQNWDDFTEKLKENFSSSEKNRIAKFSLNKKMRIRMMIITVFVLAV
;
A
#
# COMPACT_ATOMS: atom_id res chain seq x y z
N MET A 1 11.03 -3.01 2.43
CA MET A 1 10.15 -3.52 1.36
C MET A 1 10.94 -3.89 0.13
N ASN A 2 10.56 -5.01 -0.49
CA ASN A 2 10.98 -5.43 -1.82
C ASN A 2 10.05 -4.81 -2.90
N ASN A 3 10.40 -4.93 -4.19
CA ASN A 3 9.58 -4.39 -5.29
C ASN A 3 8.14 -4.96 -5.31
N LYS A 4 7.96 -6.23 -4.93
CA LYS A 4 6.64 -6.88 -4.92
C LYS A 4 5.69 -6.24 -3.91
N ASP A 5 6.20 -5.87 -2.73
CA ASP A 5 5.43 -5.21 -1.68
C ASP A 5 4.84 -3.86 -2.16
N TYR A 6 5.61 -3.07 -2.93
CA TYR A 6 5.12 -1.80 -3.48
C TYR A 6 4.03 -2.01 -4.54
N LEU A 7 4.16 -3.04 -5.38
CA LEU A 7 3.15 -3.34 -6.40
C LEU A 7 1.85 -3.84 -5.76
N GLU A 8 1.93 -4.65 -4.71
CA GLU A 8 0.75 -5.06 -3.95
C GLU A 8 0.07 -3.87 -3.29
N LYS A 9 0.83 -2.99 -2.64
CA LYS A 9 0.27 -1.80 -2.01
C LYS A 9 -0.37 -0.86 -3.05
N CYS A 10 0.26 -0.71 -4.21
CA CYS A 10 -0.29 0.04 -5.34
C CYS A 10 -1.66 -0.53 -5.78
N ARG A 11 -1.79 -1.85 -5.93
CA ARG A 11 -3.08 -2.47 -6.27
C ARG A 11 -4.17 -2.15 -5.23
N ARG A 12 -3.83 -2.21 -3.94
CA ARG A 12 -4.78 -1.91 -2.85
C ARG A 12 -5.24 -0.45 -2.85
N ILE A 13 -4.31 0.49 -3.02
CA ILE A 13 -4.66 1.91 -3.11
C ILE A 13 -5.57 2.16 -4.31
N ILE A 14 -5.29 1.53 -5.46
CA ILE A 14 -6.11 1.66 -6.65
C ILE A 14 -7.50 1.02 -6.45
N GLU A 15 -7.57 -0.14 -5.79
CA GLU A 15 -8.83 -0.80 -5.42
C GLU A 15 -9.72 0.09 -4.56
N GLU A 16 -9.14 0.66 -3.49
CA GLU A 16 -9.83 1.60 -2.59
C GLU A 16 -10.25 2.87 -3.34
N LYS A 17 -9.38 3.43 -4.20
CA LYS A 17 -9.67 4.66 -4.94
C LYS A 17 -10.73 4.50 -6.02
N LEU A 18 -10.79 3.34 -6.68
CA LEU A 18 -11.76 3.08 -7.75
C LEU A 18 -13.16 2.80 -7.18
N ASP A 19 -13.25 2.35 -5.93
CA ASP A 19 -14.49 2.07 -5.20
C ASP A 19 -15.46 1.13 -5.96
N ARG A 20 -14.90 0.05 -6.50
CA ARG A 20 -15.64 -0.98 -7.28
C ARG A 20 -15.62 -2.35 -6.60
N GLY A 21 -15.31 -2.38 -5.31
CA GLY A 21 -15.03 -3.61 -4.58
C GLY A 21 -13.75 -4.31 -5.03
N SER A 22 -13.57 -5.56 -4.57
CA SER A 22 -12.34 -6.33 -4.79
C SER A 22 -11.97 -6.42 -6.27
N TYR A 23 -10.71 -6.13 -6.60
CA TYR A 23 -10.20 -6.26 -7.97
C TYR A 23 -10.33 -7.68 -8.49
N GLU A 24 -10.46 -8.69 -7.61
CA GLU A 24 -10.71 -10.09 -7.98
C GLU A 24 -12.06 -10.30 -8.69
N ASN A 25 -13.01 -9.38 -8.52
CA ASN A 25 -14.33 -9.42 -9.15
C ASN A 25 -14.49 -8.45 -10.32
N TRP A 26 -13.48 -7.61 -10.60
CA TRP A 26 -13.55 -6.65 -11.70
C TRP A 26 -13.77 -7.33 -13.06
N THR A 27 -14.71 -6.74 -13.79
CA THR A 27 -15.08 -7.07 -15.16
C THR A 27 -14.20 -6.32 -16.16
N ASN A 28 -14.38 -6.62 -17.46
CA ASN A 28 -13.72 -5.85 -18.52
C ASN A 28 -14.05 -4.36 -18.46
N GLU A 29 -15.27 -4.01 -18.03
CA GLU A 29 -15.72 -2.62 -17.96
C GLU A 29 -15.00 -1.86 -16.84
N ASP A 30 -14.83 -2.47 -15.67
CA ASP A 30 -14.07 -1.86 -14.57
C ASP A 30 -12.63 -1.54 -14.97
N PHE A 31 -11.99 -2.41 -15.78
CA PHE A 31 -10.66 -2.14 -16.33
C PHE A 31 -10.65 -1.02 -17.37
N LYS A 32 -11.72 -0.81 -18.13
CA LYS A 32 -11.82 0.36 -19.04
C LYS A 32 -11.97 1.65 -18.25
N ILE A 33 -12.82 1.65 -17.22
CA ILE A 33 -12.99 2.80 -16.33
C ILE A 33 -11.65 3.15 -15.67
N LEU A 34 -10.93 2.16 -15.14
CA LEU A 34 -9.60 2.38 -14.57
C LEU A 34 -8.61 2.94 -15.62
N SER A 35 -8.61 2.41 -16.84
CA SER A 35 -7.77 2.90 -17.94
C SER A 35 -8.02 4.37 -18.24
N ASP A 36 -9.30 4.77 -18.33
CA ASP A 36 -9.73 6.15 -18.56
C ASP A 36 -9.35 7.06 -17.39
N HIS A 37 -9.56 6.62 -16.14
CA HIS A 37 -9.18 7.38 -14.95
C HIS A 37 -7.66 7.62 -14.86
N ILE A 38 -6.85 6.61 -15.17
CA ILE A 38 -5.40 6.76 -15.22
C ILE A 38 -5.02 7.74 -16.33
N TYR A 39 -5.60 7.58 -17.52
CA TYR A 39 -5.33 8.47 -18.65
C TYR A 39 -5.63 9.93 -18.32
N ARG A 40 -6.80 10.21 -17.72
CA ARG A 40 -7.19 11.56 -17.29
C ARG A 40 -6.23 12.17 -16.26
N SER A 41 -5.60 11.33 -15.45
CA SER A 41 -4.70 11.79 -14.37
C SER A 41 -3.25 11.95 -14.85
N SER A 42 -2.76 11.06 -15.71
CA SER A 42 -1.34 10.97 -16.08
C SER A 42 -1.05 11.29 -17.53
N ASN A 43 -2.06 11.50 -18.36
CA ASN A 43 -1.98 11.65 -19.81
C ASN A 43 -1.32 10.46 -20.53
N THR A 44 -1.29 9.28 -19.89
CA THR A 44 -0.71 8.06 -20.46
C THR A 44 -1.76 6.97 -20.51
N LEU A 45 -2.04 6.46 -21.72
CA LEU A 45 -3.02 5.41 -21.91
C LEU A 45 -2.41 4.04 -21.55
N ILE A 46 -2.95 3.39 -20.51
CA ILE A 46 -2.61 2.00 -20.18
C ILE A 46 -3.73 1.09 -20.66
N SER A 47 -3.41 0.16 -21.57
CA SER A 47 -4.40 -0.79 -22.09
C SER A 47 -5.03 -1.66 -20.98
N THR A 48 -6.31 -2.02 -21.15
CA THR A 48 -7.02 -2.93 -20.23
C THR A 48 -6.31 -4.28 -20.10
N HIS A 49 -5.64 -4.76 -21.14
CA HIS A 49 -4.85 -5.99 -21.11
C HIS A 49 -3.59 -5.87 -20.23
N THR A 50 -2.92 -4.72 -20.27
CA THR A 50 -1.80 -4.41 -19.36
C THR A 50 -2.28 -4.31 -17.91
N LEU A 51 -3.43 -3.67 -17.65
CA LEU A 51 -4.01 -3.61 -16.30
C LEU A 51 -4.39 -5.00 -15.78
N LYS A 52 -5.03 -5.85 -16.59
CA LYS A 52 -5.33 -7.24 -16.20
C LYS A 52 -4.08 -8.05 -15.87
N ARG A 53 -2.97 -7.82 -16.58
CA ARG A 53 -1.66 -8.40 -16.23
C ARG A 53 -1.16 -7.89 -14.89
N PHE A 54 -1.25 -6.58 -14.68
CA PHE A 54 -0.85 -5.95 -13.42
C PHE A 54 -1.63 -6.48 -12.21
N PHE A 55 -2.94 -6.69 -12.33
CA PHE A 55 -3.82 -7.23 -11.27
C PHE A 55 -3.83 -8.78 -11.21
N GLY A 56 -2.99 -9.48 -11.97
CA GLY A 56 -2.86 -10.94 -11.87
C GLY A 56 -4.08 -11.72 -12.38
N LYS A 57 -4.94 -11.12 -13.20
CA LYS A 57 -6.10 -11.79 -13.82
C LYS A 57 -5.70 -12.79 -14.90
N LEU A 58 -4.50 -12.66 -15.45
CA LEU A 58 -3.93 -13.62 -16.40
C LEU A 58 -3.06 -14.63 -15.64
N LYS A 59 -3.47 -15.91 -15.65
CA LYS A 59 -2.87 -17.02 -14.89
C LYS A 59 -1.33 -17.12 -15.02
N LEU A 60 -0.79 -16.78 -16.19
CA LEU A 60 0.65 -16.84 -16.50
C LEU A 60 1.50 -15.77 -15.79
N TYR A 61 0.89 -14.73 -15.21
CA TYR A 61 1.61 -13.55 -14.72
C TYR A 61 1.36 -13.22 -13.24
N LYS A 62 0.69 -14.12 -12.51
CA LYS A 62 0.23 -13.90 -11.12
C LYS A 62 1.31 -13.45 -10.14
N SER A 63 2.56 -13.88 -10.30
CA SER A 63 3.58 -13.70 -9.25
C SER A 63 4.77 -12.79 -9.62
N ASN A 64 5.01 -12.51 -10.91
CA ASN A 64 6.27 -11.90 -11.37
C ASN A 64 6.11 -10.75 -12.39
N TYR A 65 4.90 -10.25 -12.65
CA TYR A 65 4.74 -9.13 -13.57
C TYR A 65 5.32 -7.84 -12.97
N ASN A 66 6.37 -7.31 -13.59
CA ASN A 66 6.96 -6.02 -13.28
C ASN A 66 6.62 -5.04 -14.42
N PRO A 67 5.74 -4.06 -14.20
CA PRO A 67 5.37 -3.08 -15.23
C PRO A 67 6.56 -2.26 -15.69
N GLN A 68 6.48 -1.73 -16.91
CA GLN A 68 7.46 -0.76 -17.42
C GLN A 68 7.46 0.53 -16.58
N SER A 69 8.56 1.28 -16.62
CA SER A 69 8.72 2.50 -15.84
C SER A 69 7.61 3.53 -16.11
N GLU A 70 7.19 3.70 -17.36
CA GLU A 70 6.11 4.63 -17.70
C GLU A 70 4.76 4.17 -17.14
N THR A 71 4.49 2.86 -17.13
CA THR A 71 3.30 2.29 -16.47
C THR A 71 3.32 2.58 -14.97
N LYS A 72 4.47 2.37 -14.31
CA LYS A 72 4.62 2.65 -12.87
C LYS A 72 4.40 4.12 -12.53
N LYS A 73 5.02 5.02 -13.29
CA LYS A 73 4.85 6.47 -13.15
C LYS A 73 3.37 6.86 -13.28
N SER A 74 2.69 6.35 -14.30
CA SER A 74 1.27 6.66 -14.55
C SER A 74 0.36 6.16 -13.43
N LEU A 75 0.62 4.96 -12.89
CA LEU A 75 -0.08 4.44 -11.72
C LEU A 75 0.16 5.30 -10.47
N ALA A 76 1.41 5.76 -10.26
CA ALA A 76 1.74 6.64 -9.14
C ALA A 76 1.01 7.99 -9.23
N ILE A 77 0.99 8.60 -10.42
CA ILE A 77 0.26 9.86 -10.67
C ILE A 77 -1.24 9.66 -10.41
N TYR A 78 -1.84 8.58 -10.90
CA TYR A 78 -3.25 8.27 -10.63
C TYR A 78 -3.54 8.14 -9.13
N MET A 79 -2.61 7.55 -8.36
CA MET A 79 -2.72 7.46 -6.90
C MET A 79 -2.50 8.81 -6.17
N GLY A 80 -2.04 9.85 -6.86
CA GLY A 80 -1.77 11.18 -6.28
C GLY A 80 -0.32 11.43 -5.86
N PHE A 81 0.62 10.59 -6.30
CA PHE A 81 2.05 10.78 -6.09
C PHE A 81 2.70 11.47 -7.30
N GLN A 82 3.86 12.10 -7.13
CA GLN A 82 4.53 12.78 -8.24
C GLN A 82 5.08 11.79 -9.27
N ASN A 83 5.64 10.68 -8.80
CA ASN A 83 6.20 9.59 -9.60
C ASN A 83 6.29 8.32 -8.75
N TRP A 84 6.84 7.25 -9.33
CA TRP A 84 6.97 5.98 -8.63
C TRP A 84 7.93 6.05 -7.43
N ASP A 85 9.01 6.82 -7.53
CA ASP A 85 10.00 6.92 -6.47
C ASP A 85 9.41 7.65 -5.25
N ASP A 86 8.71 8.78 -5.45
CA ASP A 86 7.94 9.50 -4.43
C ASP A 86 6.94 8.59 -3.71
N PHE A 87 6.24 7.74 -4.46
CA PHE A 87 5.36 6.72 -3.88
C PHE A 87 6.12 5.75 -2.98
N THR A 88 7.24 5.20 -3.44
CA THR A 88 8.01 4.23 -2.64
C THR A 88 8.67 4.87 -1.41
N GLU A 89 9.14 6.10 -1.51
CA GLU A 89 9.76 6.86 -0.41
C GLU A 89 8.74 7.16 0.69
N LYS A 90 7.59 7.74 0.34
CA LYS A 90 6.50 7.97 1.30
C LYS A 90 6.01 6.68 1.95
N LEU A 91 6.02 5.56 1.23
CA LEU A 91 5.68 4.28 1.82
C LEU A 91 6.75 3.84 2.83
N LYS A 92 8.05 3.96 2.53
CA LYS A 92 9.13 3.65 3.48
C LYS A 92 9.05 4.51 4.74
N GLU A 93 8.79 5.80 4.60
CA GLU A 93 8.65 6.75 5.73
C GLU A 93 7.49 6.36 6.64
N ASN A 94 6.34 6.01 6.06
CA ASN A 94 5.17 5.56 6.82
C ASN A 94 5.46 4.26 7.58
N PHE A 95 6.18 3.31 6.97
CA PHE A 95 6.59 2.08 7.65
C PHE A 95 7.56 2.36 8.81
N SER A 96 8.58 3.21 8.60
CA SER A 96 9.52 3.60 9.67
C SER A 96 8.81 4.29 10.84
N SER A 97 7.83 5.15 10.53
CA SER A 97 7.04 5.87 11.53
C SER A 97 6.11 4.94 12.32
N SER A 98 5.49 3.98 11.64
CA SER A 98 4.70 2.91 12.25
C SER A 98 5.53 2.03 13.19
N GLU A 99 6.72 1.58 12.76
CA GLU A 99 7.62 0.77 13.59
C GLU A 99 8.11 1.52 14.82
N LYS A 100 8.55 2.78 14.67
CA LYS A 100 8.94 3.64 15.79
C LYS A 100 7.79 3.79 16.79
N ASN A 101 6.57 4.03 16.32
CA ASN A 101 5.38 4.13 17.17
C ASN A 101 5.07 2.82 17.91
N ARG A 102 5.21 1.66 17.25
CA ARG A 102 5.03 0.34 17.90
C ARG A 102 6.07 0.10 18.99
N ILE A 103 7.34 0.39 18.71
CA ILE A 103 8.44 0.26 19.68
C ILE A 103 8.25 1.21 20.87
N ALA A 104 7.90 2.47 20.61
CA ALA A 104 7.64 3.46 21.65
C ALA A 104 6.46 3.05 22.54
N LYS A 105 5.34 2.62 21.94
CA LYS A 105 4.15 2.14 22.67
C LYS A 105 4.46 0.91 23.54
N PHE A 106 5.29 -0.01 23.02
CA PHE A 106 5.73 -1.18 23.78
C PHE A 106 6.63 -0.79 24.98
N SER A 107 7.57 0.13 24.77
CA SER A 107 8.44 0.67 25.83
C SER A 107 7.64 1.40 26.92
N LEU A 108 6.65 2.21 26.53
CA LEU A 108 5.75 2.91 27.45
C LEU A 108 4.91 1.94 28.28
N ASN A 109 4.27 0.94 27.66
CA ASN A 109 3.47 -0.07 28.38
C ASN A 109 4.34 -0.92 29.33
N LYS A 110 5.59 -1.22 28.98
CA LYS A 110 6.52 -1.94 29.86
C LYS A 110 6.92 -1.10 31.08
N LYS A 111 7.29 0.18 30.89
CA LYS A 111 7.61 1.10 32.00
C LYS A 111 6.41 1.31 32.94
N MET A 112 5.22 1.45 32.38
CA MET A 112 3.98 1.60 33.17
C MET A 112 3.66 0.35 33.99
N ARG A 113 3.81 -0.85 33.40
CA ARG A 113 3.64 -2.13 34.12
C ARG A 113 4.65 -2.30 35.26
N ILE A 114 5.92 -1.96 35.04
CA ILE A 114 6.96 -2.01 36.09
C ILE A 114 6.61 -1.05 37.24
N ARG A 115 6.20 0.18 36.91
CA ARG A 115 5.82 1.18 37.93
C ARG A 115 4.59 0.76 38.73
N MET A 116 3.60 0.12 38.10
CA MET A 116 2.44 -0.45 38.79
C MET A 116 2.85 -1.57 39.77
N MET A 117 3.75 -2.48 39.36
CA MET A 117 4.23 -3.56 40.22
C MET A 117 4.97 -3.02 41.47
N ILE A 118 5.79 -1.99 41.31
CA ILE A 118 6.50 -1.35 42.44
C ILE A 118 5.51 -0.73 43.43
N ILE A 119 4.47 -0.03 42.93
CA ILE A 119 3.44 0.58 43.79
C ILE A 119 2.65 -0.49 44.56
N THR A 120 2.28 -1.61 43.92
CA THR A 120 1.52 -2.68 44.57
C THR A 120 2.28 -3.40 45.68
N VAL A 121 3.61 -3.57 45.53
CA VAL A 121 4.44 -4.20 46.58
C VAL A 121 4.60 -3.26 47.79
N PHE A 122 4.66 -1.94 47.56
CA PHE A 122 4.80 -0.96 48.63
C PHE A 122 3.53 -0.82 49.49
N VAL A 123 2.34 -0.99 48.92
CA VAL A 123 1.05 -0.91 49.62
C VAL A 123 0.76 -2.14 50.49
N LEU A 124 1.33 -3.30 50.17
CA LEU A 124 1.16 -4.54 50.95
C LEU A 124 2.19 -4.71 52.07
N ALA A 125 3.19 -3.83 52.16
CA ALA A 125 4.29 -3.90 53.12
C ALA A 125 4.16 -2.92 54.30
N VAL A 126 3.00 -2.27 54.48
CA VAL A 126 2.66 -1.35 55.58
C VAL A 126 1.45 -1.90 56.31
#